data_AF-A0A7C7L1A4-F1
#
_entry.id   AF-A0A7C7L1A4-F1
#
_cell.length_a   1.000
_cell.length_b   1.000
_cell.length_c   1.000
_cell.angle_alpha   90.00
_cell.angle_beta   90.00
_cell.angle_gamma   90.00
#
_symmetry.space_group_name_H-M   'P 1'
#
loop_
_entity.id
_entity.type
_entity.pdbx_description
1 polymer ?
#
loop_
_entity_poly.entity_id
_entity_poly.type
_entity_poly.pdbx_seq_one_letter_code
_entity_poly.pdbx_strand_id
1 'polypeptide(L)'
;MKLEENPEGGAIVEVSDRYEFSYLRSAKDFVTRKWYKFPVETRKDWKEMKKRYDSEQAPGGLRGVVELGFHGPFWQLREWLGFEGLCMMMDALEFVSEMVDFWTEFVYRTLEPILERVELDCVTISEDMTCKNHSMISPDMVRKFLFPAYRRWVRRSRRAGAP
;
A
#
# COMPACT_ATOMS: atom_id res chain seq x y z
N MET A 1 12.96 27.02 -17.79
CA MET A 1 13.66 26.33 -16.69
C MET A 1 13.36 27.03 -15.35
N LYS A 2 13.04 26.27 -14.28
CA LYS A 2 12.74 26.82 -12.96
C LYS A 2 13.73 26.28 -11.91
N LEU A 3 14.23 27.17 -11.05
CA LEU A 3 15.09 26.83 -9.90
C LEU A 3 14.32 27.10 -8.61
N GLU A 4 14.20 26.10 -7.76
CA GLU A 4 13.53 26.24 -6.46
C GLU A 4 14.24 25.41 -5.38
N GLU A 5 14.15 25.88 -4.14
CA GLU A 5 14.59 25.13 -2.96
C GLU A 5 13.56 24.06 -2.60
N ASN A 6 14.01 22.82 -2.50
CA ASN A 6 13.19 21.71 -2.03
C ASN A 6 12.77 21.96 -0.56
N PRO A 7 11.46 22.07 -0.25
CA PRO A 7 10.98 22.41 1.10
C PRO A 7 11.35 21.43 2.22
N GLU A 8 11.60 20.15 1.91
CA GLU A 8 11.95 19.14 2.92
C GLU A 8 13.47 19.02 3.11
N GLY A 9 14.20 19.06 1.99
CA GLY A 9 15.64 18.81 1.99
C GLY A 9 16.50 20.08 1.95
N GLY A 10 15.94 21.25 1.65
CA GLY A 10 16.69 22.51 1.47
C GLY A 10 17.63 22.55 0.26
N ALA A 11 17.53 21.60 -0.66
CA ALA A 11 18.40 21.52 -1.83
C ALA A 11 17.83 22.35 -2.99
N ILE A 12 18.69 23.05 -3.72
CA ILE A 12 18.30 23.82 -4.90
C ILE A 12 18.34 22.90 -6.11
N VAL A 13 17.19 22.72 -6.74
CA VAL A 13 17.03 21.85 -7.90
C VAL A 13 16.42 22.61 -9.08
N GLU A 14 16.81 22.16 -10.26
CA GLU A 14 16.23 22.57 -11.52
C GLU A 14 15.23 21.53 -12.01
N VAL A 15 14.10 22.02 -12.49
CA VAL A 15 13.11 21.25 -13.25
C VAL A 15 12.79 21.96 -14.57
N SER A 16 12.48 21.18 -15.62
CA SER A 16 11.97 21.71 -16.89
C SER A 16 10.72 22.57 -16.65
N ASP A 17 10.58 23.64 -17.44
CA ASP A 17 9.40 24.52 -17.45
C ASP A 17 8.10 23.83 -17.86
N ARG A 18 8.20 22.67 -18.51
CA ARG A 18 7.05 21.82 -18.86
C ARG A 18 6.37 21.18 -17.66
N TYR A 19 7.03 21.14 -16.50
CA TYR A 19 6.49 20.54 -15.29
C TYR A 19 6.28 21.58 -14.19
N GLU A 20 5.25 21.36 -13.39
CA GLU A 20 5.10 22.04 -12.11
C GLU A 20 6.03 21.41 -11.09
N PHE A 21 6.52 22.20 -10.13
CA PHE A 21 7.37 21.68 -9.06
C PHE A 21 6.65 20.63 -8.19
N SER A 22 5.31 20.62 -8.20
CA SER A 22 4.49 19.59 -7.54
C SER A 22 4.80 18.16 -8.02
N TYR A 23 5.35 17.99 -9.23
CA TYR A 23 5.75 16.69 -9.76
C TYR A 23 6.98 16.08 -9.06
N LEU A 24 7.78 16.89 -8.37
CA LEU A 24 8.85 16.37 -7.52
C LEU A 24 8.33 15.73 -6.22
N ARG A 25 7.06 15.99 -5.88
CA ARG A 25 6.42 15.54 -4.63
C ARG A 25 5.43 14.42 -4.86
N SER A 26 4.70 14.50 -5.96
CA SER A 26 3.72 13.49 -6.35
C SER A 26 4.20 12.78 -7.60
N ALA A 27 4.22 11.45 -7.58
CA ALA A 27 4.58 10.61 -8.72
C ALA A 27 3.48 10.66 -9.81
N LYS A 28 3.27 11.85 -10.38
CA LYS A 28 2.34 12.12 -11.47
C LYS A 28 2.93 11.69 -12.81
N ASP A 29 4.24 11.87 -12.98
CA ASP A 29 5.00 11.50 -14.17
C ASP A 29 6.50 11.40 -13.85
N PHE A 30 7.29 10.85 -14.78
CA PHE A 30 8.74 10.72 -14.64
C PHE A 30 9.45 12.06 -14.97
N VAL A 31 9.88 12.77 -13.92
CA VAL A 31 10.56 14.06 -14.04
C VAL A 31 12.05 13.91 -13.72
N THR A 32 12.90 14.24 -14.68
CA THR A 32 14.34 14.40 -14.47
C THR A 32 14.64 15.75 -13.84
N ARG A 33 15.52 15.75 -12.83
CA ARG A 33 15.96 16.96 -12.10
C ARG A 33 17.47 17.07 -12.10
N LYS A 34 17.97 18.31 -12.09
CA LYS A 34 19.39 18.60 -11.91
C LYS A 34 19.61 19.28 -10.56
N TRP A 35 20.61 18.84 -9.83
CA TRP A 35 20.95 19.37 -8.51
C TRP A 35 22.02 20.46 -8.64
N TYR A 36 21.76 21.61 -8.02
CA TYR A 36 22.67 22.76 -8.07
C TYR A 36 23.35 22.99 -6.73
N LYS A 37 22.61 22.81 -5.63
CA LYS A 37 23.13 23.06 -4.29
C LYS A 37 22.47 22.13 -3.29
N PHE A 38 23.27 21.64 -2.35
CA PHE A 38 22.79 20.92 -1.18
C PHE A 38 22.85 21.84 0.04
N PRO A 39 21.96 21.63 1.03
CA PRO A 39 21.84 22.53 2.18
C PRO A 39 23.04 22.49 3.14
N VAL A 40 23.95 21.52 3.00
CA VAL A 40 25.13 21.33 3.86
C VAL A 40 26.37 21.23 2.99
N GLU A 41 27.14 22.30 2.92
CA GLU A 41 28.44 22.33 2.23
C GLU A 41 29.58 22.58 3.22
N THR A 42 29.25 23.12 4.39
CA THR A 42 30.20 23.49 5.44
C THR A 42 29.82 22.96 6.82
N ARG A 43 30.78 22.99 7.76
CA ARG A 43 30.51 22.69 9.18
C ARG A 43 29.50 23.65 9.82
N LYS A 44 29.40 24.89 9.33
CA LYS A 44 28.40 25.85 9.81
C LYS A 44 27.01 25.41 9.36
N ASP A 45 26.87 25.07 8.08
CA ASP A 45 25.59 24.59 7.53
C ASP A 45 25.13 23.32 8.25
N TRP A 46 26.05 22.43 8.61
CA TRP A 46 25.72 21.26 9.43
C TRP A 46 25.16 21.64 10.81
N LYS A 47 25.77 22.63 11.49
CA LYS A 47 25.26 23.09 12.79
C LYS A 47 23.84 23.68 12.67
N GLU A 48 23.56 24.40 11.59
CA GLU A 48 22.22 24.94 11.32
C GLU A 48 21.23 23.84 10.92
N MET A 49 21.65 22.87 10.11
CA MET A 49 20.82 21.74 9.67
C MET A 49 20.28 20.94 10.85
N LYS A 50 21.11 20.69 11.88
CA LYS A 50 20.68 19.98 13.09
C LYS A 50 19.49 20.63 13.80
N LYS A 51 19.33 21.95 13.71
CA LYS A 51 18.19 22.65 14.33
C LYS A 51 16.84 22.28 13.68
N ARG A 52 16.86 21.77 12.44
CA ARG A 52 15.65 21.28 11.75
C ARG A 52 15.16 19.93 12.29
N TYR A 53 16.00 19.20 13.02
CA TYR A 53 15.73 17.85 13.51
C TYR A 53 15.69 17.85 15.05
N ASP A 54 14.73 18.58 15.60
CA ASP A 54 14.43 18.57 17.03
C ASP A 54 13.49 17.40 17.36
N SER A 55 13.96 16.43 18.14
CA SER A 55 13.19 15.25 18.53
C SER A 55 11.98 15.58 19.41
N GLU A 56 12.02 16.71 20.12
CA GLU A 56 10.93 17.17 20.98
C GLU A 56 9.85 17.94 20.21
N GLN A 57 10.20 18.51 19.05
CA GLN A 57 9.25 19.21 18.16
C GLN A 57 8.80 18.37 16.97
N ALA A 58 9.37 17.18 16.77
CA ALA A 58 8.86 16.21 15.81
C ALA A 58 7.42 15.85 16.21
N PRO A 59 6.39 16.26 15.45
CA PRO A 59 5.01 15.97 15.82
C PRO A 59 4.82 14.44 15.82
N GLY A 60 4.76 13.86 17.03
CA GLY A 60 4.68 12.42 17.23
C GLY A 60 6.01 11.71 16.91
N GLY A 61 6.85 11.50 17.93
CA GLY A 61 8.10 10.75 17.79
C GLY A 61 7.88 9.44 17.02
N LEU A 62 8.76 9.13 16.06
CA LEU A 62 8.73 7.97 15.15
C LEU A 62 7.68 6.90 15.49
N ARG A 63 6.40 7.17 15.17
CA ARG A 63 5.32 6.19 15.34
C ARG A 63 5.30 5.36 14.07
N GLY A 64 5.90 4.17 14.15
CA GLY A 64 5.75 3.17 13.10
C GLY A 64 4.31 2.65 13.09
N VAL A 65 3.77 2.45 11.90
CA VAL A 65 2.50 1.73 11.70
C VAL A 65 2.83 0.24 11.68
N VAL A 66 2.18 -0.55 12.55
CA VAL A 66 2.24 -2.00 12.49
C VAL A 66 1.15 -2.49 11.53
N GLU A 67 1.55 -2.76 10.29
CA GLU A 67 0.66 -3.22 9.23
C GLU A 67 0.88 -4.70 8.91
N LEU A 68 -0.22 -5.43 8.69
CA LEU A 68 -0.21 -6.78 8.13
C LEU A 68 -0.98 -6.80 6.81
N GLY A 69 -0.29 -7.11 5.71
CA GLY A 69 -0.88 -7.25 4.38
C GLY A 69 -0.93 -8.71 3.93
N PHE A 70 -2.04 -9.12 3.28
CA PHE A 70 -2.16 -10.43 2.63
C PHE A 70 -3.08 -10.38 1.41
N HIS A 71 -2.98 -11.37 0.55
CA HIS A 71 -3.81 -11.49 -0.65
C HIS A 71 -5.24 -11.87 -0.31
N GLY A 72 -6.20 -11.19 -0.94
CA GLY A 72 -7.57 -11.65 -0.99
C GLY A 72 -7.73 -12.86 -1.91
N PRO A 73 -8.90 -13.53 -1.91
CA PRO A 73 -9.05 -14.80 -2.59
C PRO A 73 -8.84 -14.70 -4.10
N PHE A 74 -9.25 -13.62 -4.77
CA PHE A 74 -9.11 -13.53 -6.22
C PHE A 74 -7.65 -13.46 -6.63
N TRP A 75 -6.86 -12.60 -5.99
CA TRP A 75 -5.41 -12.56 -6.20
C TRP A 75 -4.80 -13.93 -5.90
N GLN A 76 -5.08 -14.54 -4.76
CA GLN A 76 -4.45 -15.81 -4.42
C GLN A 76 -4.77 -16.94 -5.41
N LEU A 77 -6.02 -17.05 -5.86
CA LEU A 77 -6.41 -18.04 -6.86
C LEU A 77 -5.76 -17.74 -8.22
N ARG A 78 -5.53 -16.46 -8.56
CA ARG A 78 -4.80 -16.09 -9.77
C ARG A 78 -3.35 -16.56 -9.72
N GLU A 79 -2.70 -16.53 -8.56
CA GLU A 79 -1.36 -17.12 -8.39
C GLU A 79 -1.35 -18.64 -8.62
N TRP A 80 -2.45 -19.33 -8.29
CA TRP A 80 -2.55 -20.78 -8.45
C TRP A 80 -2.93 -21.22 -9.86
N LEU A 81 -3.86 -20.50 -10.48
CA LEU A 81 -4.52 -20.93 -11.72
C LEU A 81 -4.08 -20.12 -12.94
N GLY A 82 -3.30 -19.05 -12.72
CA GLY A 82 -3.08 -18.02 -13.72
C GLY A 82 -4.33 -17.19 -13.98
N PHE A 83 -4.16 -16.06 -14.70
CA PHE A 83 -5.25 -15.14 -14.99
C PHE A 83 -6.34 -15.78 -15.87
N GLU A 84 -5.97 -16.33 -17.03
CA GLU A 84 -6.92 -16.94 -17.97
C GLU A 84 -7.58 -18.18 -17.37
N GLY A 85 -6.80 -19.03 -16.69
CA GLY A 85 -7.32 -20.22 -16.02
C GLY A 85 -8.37 -19.88 -14.97
N LEU A 86 -8.10 -18.90 -14.11
CA LEU A 86 -9.08 -18.42 -13.13
C LEU A 86 -10.34 -17.89 -13.84
N CYS A 87 -10.20 -17.03 -14.84
CA CYS A 87 -11.35 -16.46 -15.55
C CYS A 87 -12.23 -17.52 -16.20
N MET A 88 -11.63 -18.55 -16.83
CA MET A 88 -12.36 -19.66 -17.42
C MET A 88 -13.02 -20.56 -16.35
N MET A 89 -12.41 -20.69 -15.17
CA MET A 89 -12.96 -21.49 -14.06
C MET A 89 -14.02 -20.76 -13.24
N MET A 90 -14.20 -19.45 -13.39
CA MET A 90 -15.26 -18.71 -12.70
C MET A 90 -16.68 -19.19 -13.07
N ASP A 91 -16.83 -19.97 -14.15
CA ASP A 91 -18.08 -20.66 -14.52
C ASP A 91 -18.28 -21.98 -13.76
N ALA A 92 -17.21 -22.62 -13.26
CA ALA A 92 -17.23 -23.83 -12.45
C ALA A 92 -17.34 -23.51 -10.95
N LEU A 93 -18.52 -23.03 -10.57
CA LEU A 93 -18.78 -22.33 -9.30
C LEU A 93 -18.37 -23.09 -8.02
N GLU A 94 -18.51 -24.43 -8.00
CA GLU A 94 -18.24 -25.22 -6.78
C GLU A 94 -16.75 -25.33 -6.48
N PHE A 95 -15.92 -25.56 -7.51
CA PHE A 95 -14.48 -25.74 -7.32
C PHE A 95 -13.78 -24.42 -6.94
N VAL A 96 -14.21 -23.31 -7.54
CA VAL A 96 -13.74 -21.97 -7.14
C VAL A 96 -14.12 -21.68 -5.68
N SER A 97 -15.35 -22.01 -5.28
CA SER A 97 -15.79 -21.86 -3.89
C SER A 97 -14.92 -22.67 -2.91
N GLU A 98 -14.58 -23.92 -3.25
CA GLU A 98 -13.71 -24.75 -2.41
C GLU A 98 -12.32 -24.11 -2.20
N MET A 99 -11.69 -23.63 -3.29
CA MET A 99 -10.39 -22.96 -3.20
C MET A 99 -10.44 -21.65 -2.40
N VAL A 100 -11.51 -20.87 -2.59
CA VAL A 100 -11.76 -19.65 -1.82
C VAL A 100 -11.94 -19.95 -0.34
N ASP A 101 -12.73 -20.97 -0.01
CA ASP A 101 -13.01 -21.37 1.38
C ASP A 101 -11.73 -21.87 2.06
N PHE A 102 -10.92 -22.67 1.34
CA PHE A 102 -9.62 -23.11 1.81
C PHE A 102 -8.70 -21.92 2.13
N TRP A 103 -8.54 -20.98 1.20
CA TRP A 103 -7.71 -19.78 1.42
C TRP A 103 -8.24 -18.93 2.58
N THR A 104 -9.57 -18.77 2.64
CA THR A 104 -10.26 -18.04 3.71
C THR A 104 -9.92 -18.60 5.08
N GLU A 105 -10.01 -19.93 5.22
CA GLU A 105 -9.72 -20.62 6.46
C GLU A 105 -8.24 -20.56 6.82
N PHE A 106 -7.35 -20.74 5.84
CA PHE A 106 -5.90 -20.64 6.05
C PHE A 106 -5.52 -19.27 6.61
N VAL A 107 -5.92 -18.18 5.94
CA VAL A 107 -5.64 -16.81 6.39
C VAL A 107 -6.25 -16.57 7.76
N TYR A 108 -7.49 -17.02 8.00
CA TYR A 108 -8.14 -16.84 9.30
C TYR A 108 -7.33 -17.49 10.44
N ARG A 109 -6.90 -18.75 10.26
CA ARG A 109 -6.12 -19.49 11.26
C ARG A 109 -4.73 -18.92 11.47
N THR A 110 -4.13 -18.33 10.44
CA THR A 110 -2.83 -17.66 10.56
C THR A 110 -2.96 -16.29 11.22
N LEU A 111 -4.03 -15.55 10.93
CA LEU A 111 -4.29 -14.22 11.46
C LEU A 111 -4.65 -14.25 12.95
N GLU A 112 -5.43 -15.24 13.38
CA GLU A 112 -5.91 -15.38 14.77
C GLU A 112 -4.79 -15.29 15.83
N PRO A 113 -3.72 -16.11 15.79
CA PRO A 113 -2.63 -16.05 16.77
C PRO A 113 -1.80 -14.76 16.69
N ILE A 114 -1.80 -14.04 15.56
CA ILE A 114 -1.09 -12.77 15.42
C ILE A 114 -1.87 -11.68 16.16
N LEU A 115 -3.18 -11.60 15.90
CA LEU A 115 -4.08 -10.63 16.53
C LEU A 115 -4.21 -10.81 18.06
N GLU A 116 -3.85 -11.97 18.60
CA GLU A 116 -3.80 -12.20 20.05
C GLU A 116 -2.52 -11.68 20.71
N ARG A 117 -1.46 -11.46 19.93
CA ARG A 117 -0.12 -11.11 20.44
C ARG A 117 0.34 -9.72 20.04
N VAL A 118 -0.24 -9.17 18.98
CA VAL A 118 0.17 -7.91 18.37
C VAL A 118 -1.06 -7.05 18.13
N GLU A 119 -1.03 -5.81 18.62
CA GLU A 119 -1.99 -4.77 18.25
C GLU A 119 -1.58 -4.22 16.88
N LEU A 120 -2.41 -4.46 15.86
CA LEU A 120 -2.15 -3.98 14.50
C LEU A 120 -2.87 -2.65 14.29
N ASP A 121 -2.17 -1.67 13.71
CA ASP A 121 -2.74 -0.39 13.32
C ASP A 121 -3.51 -0.50 12.00
N CYS A 122 -3.14 -1.46 11.14
CA CYS A 122 -3.72 -1.64 9.82
C CYS A 122 -3.69 -3.11 9.39
N VAL A 123 -4.78 -3.58 8.78
CA VAL A 123 -4.82 -4.84 8.05
C VAL A 123 -5.21 -4.57 6.61
N THR A 124 -4.33 -4.94 5.69
CA THR A 124 -4.53 -4.71 4.25
C THR A 124 -4.85 -6.02 3.54
N ILE A 125 -5.99 -6.05 2.86
CA ILE A 125 -6.37 -7.15 1.96
C ILE A 125 -6.11 -6.67 0.53
N SER A 126 -5.11 -7.26 -0.12
CA SER A 126 -4.70 -6.88 -1.46
C SER A 126 -5.45 -7.70 -2.51
N GLU A 127 -6.08 -7.02 -3.45
CA GLU A 127 -6.76 -7.64 -4.60
C GLU A 127 -6.33 -6.99 -5.90
N ASP A 128 -6.00 -7.82 -6.90
CA ASP A 128 -5.64 -7.39 -8.25
C ASP A 128 -6.68 -7.94 -9.23
N MET A 129 -7.84 -7.27 -9.27
CA MET A 129 -9.02 -7.70 -10.03
C MET A 129 -9.49 -6.69 -11.08
N THR A 130 -8.67 -5.68 -11.39
CA THR A 130 -9.01 -4.60 -12.33
C THR A 130 -7.95 -4.42 -13.40
N CYS A 131 -8.36 -4.50 -14.66
CA CYS A 131 -7.60 -4.00 -15.80
C CYS A 131 -7.87 -2.51 -15.99
N LYS A 132 -7.01 -1.81 -16.76
CA LYS A 132 -7.06 -0.35 -16.99
C LYS A 132 -8.47 0.26 -17.06
N ASN A 133 -9.40 -0.35 -17.80
CA ASN A 133 -10.76 0.17 -17.98
C ASN A 133 -11.88 -0.79 -17.54
N HIS A 134 -11.58 -1.99 -17.03
CA HIS A 134 -12.62 -3.02 -16.77
C HIS A 134 -12.26 -3.91 -15.58
N SER A 135 -13.28 -4.34 -14.83
CA SER A 135 -13.17 -5.39 -13.80
C SER A 135 -13.06 -6.77 -14.45
N MET A 136 -12.22 -7.64 -13.88
CA MET A 136 -12.03 -9.01 -14.35
C MET A 136 -13.20 -9.94 -13.98
N ILE A 137 -13.94 -9.60 -12.91
CA ILE A 137 -15.11 -10.34 -12.43
C ILE A 137 -16.28 -9.39 -12.19
N SER A 138 -17.50 -9.92 -12.27
CA SER A 138 -18.71 -9.12 -12.06
C SER A 138 -18.91 -8.77 -10.56
N PRO A 139 -19.66 -7.70 -10.25
CA PRO A 139 -20.05 -7.40 -8.88
C PRO A 139 -20.77 -8.55 -8.17
N ASP A 140 -21.52 -9.38 -8.90
CA ASP A 140 -22.19 -10.57 -8.36
C ASP A 140 -21.18 -11.66 -7.97
N MET A 141 -20.14 -11.87 -8.79
CA MET A 141 -19.05 -12.79 -8.46
C MET A 141 -18.27 -12.32 -7.23
N VAL A 142 -18.01 -11.00 -7.09
CA VAL A 142 -17.39 -10.44 -5.88
C VAL A 142 -18.24 -10.75 -4.65
N ARG A 143 -19.56 -10.49 -4.71
CA ARG A 143 -20.48 -10.77 -3.61
C ARG A 143 -20.54 -12.24 -3.24
N LYS A 144 -20.48 -13.12 -4.23
CA LYS A 144 -20.58 -14.57 -4.05
C LYS A 144 -19.29 -15.16 -3.47
N PHE A 145 -18.15 -14.87 -4.08
CA PHE A 145 -16.89 -15.55 -3.78
C PHE A 145 -16.04 -14.78 -2.76
N LEU A 146 -15.91 -13.47 -2.90
CA LEU A 146 -14.88 -12.74 -2.16
C LEU A 146 -15.40 -12.08 -0.89
N PHE A 147 -16.61 -11.51 -0.97
CA PHE A 147 -17.21 -10.76 0.13
C PHE A 147 -17.38 -11.58 1.43
N PRO A 148 -17.74 -12.88 1.41
CA PRO A 148 -17.81 -13.69 2.63
C PRO A 148 -16.45 -13.78 3.35
N ALA A 149 -15.36 -13.96 2.59
CA ALA A 149 -14.00 -14.02 3.12
C ALA A 149 -13.61 -12.69 3.78
N TYR A 150 -13.80 -11.57 3.06
CA TYR A 150 -13.51 -10.23 3.59
C TYR A 150 -14.29 -9.96 4.88
N ARG A 151 -15.59 -10.25 4.89
CA ARG A 151 -16.43 -10.03 6.05
C ARG A 151 -15.95 -10.83 7.25
N ARG A 152 -15.50 -12.08 7.02
CA ARG A 152 -14.96 -12.94 8.07
C ARG A 152 -13.67 -12.38 8.66
N TRP A 153 -12.71 -12.02 7.82
CA TRP A 153 -11.42 -11.46 8.27
C TRP A 153 -11.59 -10.09 8.93
N VAL A 154 -12.31 -9.16 8.31
CA VAL A 154 -12.57 -7.82 8.88
C VAL A 154 -13.26 -7.90 10.24
N ARG A 155 -14.26 -8.79 10.39
CA ARG A 155 -14.92 -8.99 11.69
C ARG A 155 -13.94 -9.49 12.74
N ARG A 156 -12.99 -10.36 12.38
CA ARG A 156 -11.98 -10.88 13.30
C ARG A 156 -10.93 -9.82 13.67
N SER A 157 -10.47 -9.02 12.71
CA SER A 157 -9.54 -7.91 12.93
C SER A 157 -10.14 -6.85 13.84
N ARG A 158 -11.35 -6.38 13.54
CA ARG A 158 -12.05 -5.36 14.36
C ARG A 158 -12.31 -5.80 15.79
N ARG A 159 -12.58 -7.09 16.01
CA ARG A 159 -12.71 -7.65 17.38
C ARG A 159 -11.41 -7.60 18.18
N ALA A 160 -10.25 -7.59 17.51
CA ALA A 160 -8.94 -7.46 18.12
C ALA A 160 -8.45 -6.01 18.19
N GLY A 161 -9.27 -5.03 17.83
CA GLY A 161 -8.89 -3.61 17.84
C GLY A 161 -8.19 -3.12 16.58
N ALA A 162 -7.93 -3.99 15.60
CA ALA A 162 -7.34 -3.60 14.32
C ALA A 162 -8.43 -3.01 13.38
N PRO A 163 -8.27 -1.76 12.88
CA PRO A 163 -9.22 -1.08 11.99
C PRO A 163 -9.58 -1.84 10.71
#